data_AF-A0A7J8PBP6-F1
#
_entry.id   AF-A0A7J8PBP6-F1
#
_cell.length_a   1.000
_cell.length_b   1.000
_cell.length_c   1.000
_cell.angle_alpha   90.00
_cell.angle_beta   90.00
_cell.angle_gamma   90.00
#
_symmetry.space_group_name_H-M   'P 1'
#
loop_
_entity.id
_entity.type
_entity.pdbx_description
1 polymer ?
#
loop_
_entity_poly.entity_id
_entity_poly.type
_entity_poly.pdbx_seq_one_letter_code
_entity_poly.pdbx_strand_id
1 'polypeptide(L)'
;MVKFMENVVSAVPAPDELTVEERNLLSVAYKNVIGARRASWRIVSSIEQKEEGRGNADHVSVIREYRAKIEAELSEICAGILKLLDEKLVPAAGTGDSKVFYLKMKGDYHRYLAEFKTGDDRKAAAENTLTAYKSAQDIANAELAPTHPIRLGLALNFSVFYYEILNSPDRACTLAKQVG
;
A
#
# COMPACT_ATOMS: atom_id res chain seq x y z
N MET A 1 0.59 1.87 -18.61
CA MET A 1 1.80 2.12 -17.80
C MET A 1 2.09 0.95 -16.86
N VAL A 2 1.17 0.52 -15.98
CA VAL A 2 1.39 -0.65 -15.08
C VAL A 2 1.83 -1.92 -15.83
N LYS A 3 1.08 -2.38 -16.84
CA LYS A 3 1.48 -3.54 -17.67
C LYS A 3 2.86 -3.42 -18.31
N PHE A 4 3.27 -2.20 -18.68
CA PHE A 4 4.62 -1.99 -19.23
C PHE A 4 5.68 -2.14 -18.15
N MET A 5 5.44 -1.62 -16.95
CA MET A 5 6.36 -1.78 -15.82
C MET A 5 6.42 -3.24 -15.33
N GLU A 6 5.31 -3.98 -15.35
CA GLU A 6 5.29 -5.43 -15.08
C GLU A 6 6.20 -6.19 -16.06
N ASN A 7 6.17 -5.81 -17.34
CA ASN A 7 7.07 -6.37 -18.35
C ASN A 7 8.54 -5.98 -18.11
N VAL A 8 8.82 -4.74 -17.71
CA VAL A 8 10.18 -4.30 -17.34
C VAL A 8 10.71 -5.15 -16.17
N VAL A 9 9.93 -5.30 -15.09
CA VAL A 9 10.29 -6.16 -13.95
C VAL A 9 10.46 -7.63 -14.37
N SER A 10 9.66 -8.10 -15.32
CA SER A 10 9.76 -9.46 -15.83
C SER A 10 11.03 -9.68 -16.65
N ALA A 11 11.47 -8.67 -17.41
CA ALA A 11 12.63 -8.71 -18.28
C ALA A 11 13.97 -8.55 -17.55
N VAL A 12 13.98 -8.00 -16.33
CA VAL A 12 15.20 -7.95 -15.51
C VAL A 12 15.60 -9.37 -15.09
N PRO A 13 16.80 -9.86 -15.49
CA PRO A 13 17.28 -11.17 -15.12
C PRO A 13 17.70 -11.19 -13.66
N ALA A 14 17.44 -12.29 -12.94
CA ALA A 14 18.00 -12.44 -11.60
C ALA A 14 19.54 -12.65 -11.70
N PRO A 15 20.35 -11.99 -10.86
CA PRO A 15 20.00 -11.25 -9.64
C PRO A 15 19.93 -9.72 -9.80
N ASP A 16 19.79 -9.19 -11.01
CA ASP A 16 19.85 -7.75 -11.27
C ASP A 16 18.65 -7.00 -10.64
N GLU A 17 18.90 -5.76 -10.20
CA GLU A 17 17.88 -4.88 -9.63
C GLU A 17 17.41 -3.80 -10.62
N LEU A 18 16.19 -3.30 -10.44
CA LEU A 18 15.73 -2.11 -11.15
C LEU A 18 16.63 -0.91 -10.80
N THR A 19 16.96 -0.14 -11.82
CA THR A 19 17.56 1.19 -11.66
C THR A 19 16.65 2.11 -10.85
N VAL A 20 17.22 3.20 -10.32
CA VAL A 20 16.45 4.20 -9.55
C VAL A 20 15.31 4.78 -10.39
N GLU A 21 15.54 5.02 -11.68
CA GLU A 21 14.51 5.55 -12.59
C GLU A 21 13.38 4.55 -12.83
N GLU A 22 13.69 3.28 -13.12
CA GLU A 22 12.69 2.23 -13.32
C GLU A 22 11.88 1.97 -12.05
N ARG A 23 12.53 1.97 -10.88
CA ARG A 23 11.88 1.84 -9.58
C ARG A 23 10.91 2.99 -9.32
N ASN A 24 11.30 4.21 -9.65
CA ASN A 24 10.43 5.39 -9.53
C ASN A 24 9.25 5.32 -10.51
N LEU A 25 9.48 4.91 -11.76
CA LEU A 25 8.44 4.72 -12.77
C LEU A 25 7.42 3.65 -12.35
N LEU A 26 7.89 2.52 -11.80
CA LEU A 26 7.04 1.47 -11.24
C LEU A 26 6.13 2.03 -10.15
N SER A 27 6.71 2.78 -9.21
CA SER A 27 5.99 3.39 -8.09
C SER A 27 4.94 4.38 -8.55
N VAL A 28 5.29 5.29 -9.47
CA VAL A 28 4.35 6.26 -10.05
C VAL A 28 3.23 5.57 -10.80
N ALA A 29 3.54 4.55 -11.60
CA ALA A 29 2.56 3.81 -12.40
C ALA A 29 1.48 3.19 -11.50
N TYR A 30 1.89 2.42 -10.48
CA TYR A 30 0.93 1.79 -9.59
C TYR A 30 0.24 2.80 -8.65
N LYS A 31 0.94 3.82 -8.14
CA LYS A 31 0.35 4.86 -7.30
C LYS A 31 -0.80 5.58 -8.00
N ASN A 32 -0.66 5.89 -9.29
CA ASN A 32 -1.71 6.56 -10.06
C ASN A 32 -2.94 5.66 -10.24
N VAL A 33 -2.73 4.39 -10.60
CA VAL A 33 -3.83 3.44 -10.82
C VAL A 33 -4.57 3.13 -9.52
N ILE A 34 -3.85 2.80 -8.45
CA ILE A 34 -4.46 2.49 -7.15
C ILE A 34 -5.11 3.74 -6.53
N GLY A 35 -4.51 4.93 -6.72
CA GLY A 35 -5.03 6.19 -6.22
C GLY A 35 -6.41 6.52 -6.79
N ALA A 36 -6.58 6.38 -8.11
CA ALA A 36 -7.86 6.60 -8.78
C ALA A 36 -8.94 5.64 -8.24
N ARG A 37 -8.63 4.34 -8.15
CA ARG A 37 -9.59 3.33 -7.67
C ARG A 37 -9.94 3.50 -6.20
N ARG A 38 -8.98 3.85 -5.34
CA ARG A 38 -9.23 4.17 -3.92
C ARG A 38 -10.11 5.40 -3.76
N ALA A 39 -9.94 6.43 -4.60
CA ALA A 39 -10.80 7.60 -4.59
C ALA A 39 -12.24 7.23 -5.00
N SER A 40 -12.41 6.46 -6.07
CA SER A 40 -13.72 5.94 -6.49
C SER A 40 -14.39 5.11 -5.38
N TRP A 41 -13.65 4.20 -4.75
CA TRP A 41 -14.15 3.39 -3.64
C TRP A 41 -14.64 4.26 -2.48
N ARG A 42 -13.87 5.26 -2.03
CA ARG A 42 -14.29 6.17 -0.95
C ARG A 42 -15.59 6.91 -1.28
N ILE A 43 -15.72 7.40 -2.53
CA ILE A 43 -16.93 8.10 -2.98
C ILE A 43 -18.13 7.16 -2.94
N VAL A 44 -18.01 5.97 -3.53
CA VAL A 44 -19.11 4.98 -3.59
C VAL A 44 -19.50 4.52 -2.19
N SER A 45 -18.52 4.20 -1.32
CA SER A 45 -18.78 3.84 0.08
C SER A 45 -19.50 4.96 0.85
N SER A 46 -19.16 6.23 0.60
CA SER A 46 -19.85 7.37 1.21
C SER A 46 -21.30 7.51 0.72
N ILE A 47 -21.56 7.22 -0.56
CA ILE A 47 -22.91 7.24 -1.13
C ILE A 47 -23.73 6.08 -0.55
N GLU A 48 -23.16 4.87 -0.43
CA GLU A 48 -23.82 3.72 0.20
C GLU A 48 -24.29 4.06 1.61
N GLN A 49 -23.39 4.61 2.45
CA GLN A 49 -23.72 4.99 3.83
C GLN A 49 -24.83 6.05 3.90
N LYS A 50 -24.84 7.02 2.96
CA LYS A 50 -25.89 8.06 2.92
C LYS A 50 -27.25 7.48 2.53
N GLU A 51 -27.30 6.58 1.55
CA GLU A 51 -28.55 5.95 1.13
C GLU A 51 -29.06 4.93 2.16
N GLU A 52 -28.16 4.25 2.85
CA GLU A 52 -28.49 3.38 3.99
C GLU A 52 -29.12 4.17 5.13
N GLY A 53 -28.56 5.33 5.48
CA GLY A 53 -29.16 6.26 6.46
C GLY A 53 -30.52 6.84 6.05
N ARG A 54 -30.88 6.80 4.75
CA ARG A 54 -32.20 7.21 4.23
C ARG A 54 -33.21 6.07 4.15
N GLY A 55 -32.79 4.82 4.39
CA GLY A 55 -33.64 3.64 4.26
C GLY A 55 -33.93 3.22 2.81
N ASN A 56 -33.14 3.70 1.84
CA ASN A 56 -33.33 3.40 0.41
C ASN A 56 -32.73 2.03 0.04
N ALA A 57 -33.33 0.95 0.53
CA ALA A 57 -32.79 -0.42 0.43
C ALA A 57 -32.45 -0.84 -1.01
N ASP A 58 -33.29 -0.50 -1.99
CA ASP A 58 -33.05 -0.82 -3.40
C ASP A 58 -31.79 -0.13 -3.94
N HIS A 59 -31.60 1.16 -3.62
CA HIS A 59 -30.38 1.89 -4.00
C HIS A 59 -29.16 1.29 -3.32
N VAL A 60 -29.25 0.98 -2.03
CA VAL A 60 -28.14 0.39 -1.26
C VAL A 60 -27.68 -0.92 -1.89
N SER A 61 -28.61 -1.78 -2.33
CA SER A 61 -28.26 -3.04 -2.99
C SER A 61 -27.43 -2.81 -4.25
N VAL A 62 -27.88 -1.91 -5.14
CA VAL A 62 -27.18 -1.60 -6.39
C VAL A 62 -25.81 -0.95 -6.14
N ILE A 63 -25.75 -0.02 -5.18
CA ILE A 63 -24.50 0.65 -4.82
C ILE A 63 -23.49 -0.35 -4.25
N ARG A 64 -23.94 -1.28 -3.41
CA ARG A 64 -23.11 -2.32 -2.80
C ARG A 64 -22.51 -3.26 -3.85
N GLU A 65 -23.30 -3.68 -4.84
CA GLU A 65 -22.79 -4.47 -5.96
C GLU A 65 -21.71 -3.72 -6.76
N TYR A 66 -21.92 -2.42 -6.98
CA TYR A 66 -20.92 -1.60 -7.68
C TYR A 66 -19.65 -1.40 -6.84
N ARG A 67 -19.79 -1.17 -5.53
CA ARG A 67 -18.65 -1.12 -4.60
C ARG A 67 -17.85 -2.42 -4.64
N ALA A 68 -18.51 -3.58 -4.60
CA ALA A 68 -17.85 -4.88 -4.64
C ALA A 68 -17.00 -5.06 -5.92
N LYS A 69 -17.45 -4.55 -7.08
CA LYS A 69 -16.66 -4.55 -8.32
C LYS A 69 -15.38 -3.71 -8.17
N ILE A 70 -15.47 -2.53 -7.56
CA ILE A 70 -14.30 -1.68 -7.30
C ILE A 70 -13.33 -2.37 -6.31
N GLU A 71 -13.85 -3.01 -5.27
CA GLU A 71 -13.06 -3.77 -4.29
C GLU A 71 -12.31 -4.95 -4.93
N ALA A 72 -12.93 -5.62 -5.91
CA ALA A 72 -12.28 -6.66 -6.70
C ALA A 72 -11.12 -6.09 -7.53
N GLU A 73 -11.34 -5.00 -8.27
CA GLU A 73 -10.28 -4.32 -9.04
C GLU A 73 -9.13 -3.86 -8.13
N LEU A 74 -9.43 -3.28 -6.96
CA LEU A 74 -8.43 -2.90 -5.97
C LEU A 74 -7.61 -4.11 -5.49
N SER A 75 -8.28 -5.23 -5.23
CA SER A 75 -7.64 -6.47 -4.79
C SER A 75 -6.70 -7.02 -5.87
N GLU A 76 -7.11 -7.00 -7.14
CA GLU A 76 -6.28 -7.43 -8.28
C GLU A 76 -5.03 -6.55 -8.44
N ILE A 77 -5.18 -5.22 -8.37
CA ILE A 77 -4.05 -4.29 -8.48
C ILE A 77 -3.05 -4.54 -7.34
N CYS A 78 -3.54 -4.67 -6.10
CA CYS A 78 -2.69 -4.98 -4.94
C CYS A 78 -2.00 -6.34 -5.09
N ALA A 79 -2.71 -7.38 -5.51
CA ALA A 79 -2.15 -8.71 -5.71
C ALA A 79 -1.03 -8.71 -6.76
N GLY A 80 -1.19 -7.98 -7.87
CA GLY A 80 -0.18 -7.86 -8.93
C GLY A 80 1.16 -7.31 -8.42
N ILE A 81 1.14 -6.16 -7.74
CA ILE A 81 2.37 -5.56 -7.22
C ILE A 81 2.97 -6.35 -6.05
N LEU A 82 2.14 -6.90 -5.15
CA LEU A 82 2.63 -7.71 -4.03
C LEU A 82 3.36 -8.97 -4.54
N LYS A 83 2.85 -9.60 -5.60
CA LYS A 83 3.52 -10.72 -6.25
C LYS A 83 4.90 -10.33 -6.79
N LEU A 84 4.99 -9.21 -7.51
CA LEU A 84 6.27 -8.72 -8.04
C LEU A 84 7.27 -8.39 -6.93
N LEU A 85 6.79 -7.81 -5.83
CA LEU A 85 7.61 -7.48 -4.67
C LEU A 85 8.20 -8.75 -4.05
N ASP A 86 7.38 -9.77 -3.85
CA ASP A 86 7.76 -11.01 -3.16
C ASP A 86 8.64 -11.92 -4.01
N GLU A 87 8.34 -12.05 -5.30
CA GLU A 87 9.04 -13.00 -6.17
C GLU A 87 10.33 -12.43 -6.77
N LYS A 88 10.42 -11.10 -6.92
CA LYS A 88 11.54 -10.47 -7.66
C LYS A 88 12.18 -9.29 -6.94
N LEU A 89 11.41 -8.26 -6.61
CA LEU A 89 12.00 -6.95 -6.27
C LEU A 89 12.64 -6.92 -4.88
N VAL A 90 12.00 -7.50 -3.86
CA VAL A 90 12.58 -7.59 -2.51
C VAL A 90 13.78 -8.54 -2.49
N PRO A 91 13.74 -9.74 -3.10
CA PRO A 91 14.91 -10.63 -3.17
C PRO A 91 16.12 -10.03 -3.91
N ALA A 92 15.90 -9.25 -4.97
CA ALA A 92 16.99 -8.64 -5.76
C ALA A 92 17.58 -7.37 -5.12
N ALA A 93 16.93 -6.79 -4.12
CA ALA A 93 17.32 -5.52 -3.53
C ALA A 93 18.67 -5.61 -2.80
N GLY A 94 19.72 -5.00 -3.37
CA GLY A 94 21.08 -5.07 -2.83
C GLY A 94 21.39 -4.01 -1.77
N THR A 95 20.70 -2.87 -1.84
CA THR A 95 21.01 -1.66 -1.05
C THR A 95 19.95 -1.36 0.02
N GLY A 96 20.32 -0.67 1.10
CA GLY A 96 19.36 -0.18 2.10
C GLY A 96 18.23 0.64 1.48
N ASP A 97 18.55 1.52 0.52
CA ASP A 97 17.57 2.29 -0.24
C ASP A 97 16.53 1.42 -0.96
N SER A 98 16.98 0.44 -1.74
CA SER A 98 16.09 -0.44 -2.50
C SER A 98 15.24 -1.33 -1.58
N LYS A 99 15.84 -1.91 -0.54
CA LYS A 99 15.14 -2.75 0.44
C LYS A 99 14.05 -1.97 1.15
N VAL A 100 14.37 -0.80 1.71
CA VAL A 100 13.40 0.04 2.42
C VAL A 100 12.31 0.52 1.47
N PHE A 101 12.66 0.89 0.22
CA PHE A 101 11.68 1.30 -0.78
C PHE A 101 10.65 0.19 -1.07
N TYR A 102 11.10 -1.02 -1.37
CA TYR A 102 10.20 -2.13 -1.73
C TYR A 102 9.41 -2.64 -0.53
N LEU A 103 10.02 -2.74 0.65
CA LEU A 103 9.29 -3.15 1.86
C LEU A 103 8.26 -2.11 2.29
N LYS A 104 8.59 -0.82 2.19
CA LYS A 104 7.62 0.27 2.38
C LYS A 104 6.47 0.14 1.38
N MET A 105 6.77 -0.09 0.10
CA MET A 105 5.75 -0.29 -0.92
C MET A 105 4.87 -1.51 -0.61
N LYS A 106 5.45 -2.63 -0.19
CA LYS A 106 4.71 -3.82 0.28
C LYS A 106 3.74 -3.48 1.41
N GLY A 107 4.21 -2.73 2.41
CA GLY A 107 3.37 -2.22 3.50
C GLY A 107 2.24 -1.32 2.99
N ASP A 108 2.52 -0.42 2.05
CA ASP A 108 1.51 0.46 1.45
C ASP A 108 0.37 -0.33 0.76
N TYR A 109 0.69 -1.38 -0.01
CA TYR A 109 -0.34 -2.16 -0.72
C TYR A 109 -1.14 -3.09 0.21
N HIS A 110 -0.51 -3.68 1.23
CA HIS A 110 -1.27 -4.39 2.26
C HIS A 110 -2.16 -3.43 3.06
N ARG A 111 -1.70 -2.21 3.34
CA ARG A 111 -2.51 -1.19 4.01
C ARG A 111 -3.74 -0.84 3.20
N TYR A 112 -3.60 -0.69 1.88
CA TYR A 112 -4.73 -0.42 1.00
C TYR A 112 -5.75 -1.57 1.01
N LEU A 113 -5.32 -2.82 1.09
CA LEU A 113 -6.24 -3.95 1.31
C LEU A 113 -6.98 -3.83 2.64
N ALA A 114 -6.29 -3.45 3.71
CA ALA A 114 -6.88 -3.30 5.04
C ALA A 114 -7.92 -2.15 5.13
N GLU A 115 -7.95 -1.21 4.19
CA GLU A 115 -8.93 -0.11 4.14
C GLU A 115 -10.36 -0.62 3.87
N PHE A 116 -10.51 -1.63 3.02
CA PHE A 116 -11.82 -2.08 2.53
C PHE A 116 -12.15 -3.54 2.85
N LYS A 117 -11.14 -4.38 3.13
CA LYS A 117 -11.38 -5.75 3.58
C LYS A 117 -12.05 -5.78 4.96
N THR A 118 -12.69 -6.89 5.27
CA THR A 118 -13.40 -7.13 6.54
C THR A 118 -12.97 -8.46 7.15
N GLY A 119 -13.32 -8.70 8.42
CA GLY A 119 -13.03 -9.96 9.12
C GLY A 119 -11.56 -10.36 9.09
N ASP A 120 -11.31 -11.63 8.81
CA ASP A 120 -9.95 -12.22 8.81
C ASP A 120 -9.07 -11.65 7.69
N ASP A 121 -9.63 -11.33 6.53
CA ASP A 121 -8.89 -10.69 5.43
C ASP A 121 -8.31 -9.33 5.87
N ARG A 122 -9.10 -8.53 6.60
CA ARG A 122 -8.63 -7.24 7.15
C ARG A 122 -7.51 -7.44 8.15
N LYS A 123 -7.66 -8.41 9.04
CA LYS A 123 -6.66 -8.73 10.07
C LYS A 123 -5.34 -9.16 9.43
N ALA A 124 -5.40 -10.08 8.48
CA ALA A 124 -4.22 -10.53 7.73
C ALA A 124 -3.55 -9.37 6.97
N ALA A 125 -4.33 -8.49 6.32
CA ALA A 125 -3.79 -7.32 5.64
C ALA A 125 -3.09 -6.36 6.62
N ALA A 126 -3.66 -6.12 7.81
CA ALA A 126 -3.05 -5.29 8.84
C ALA A 126 -1.76 -5.90 9.41
N GLU A 127 -1.74 -7.21 9.67
CA GLU A 127 -0.55 -7.92 10.16
C GLU A 127 0.59 -7.90 9.13
N ASN A 128 0.26 -8.13 7.85
CA ASN A 128 1.24 -8.04 6.76
C ASN A 128 1.77 -6.61 6.56
N THR A 129 0.91 -5.60 6.71
CA THR A 129 1.32 -4.19 6.70
C THR A 129 2.32 -3.89 7.82
N LEU A 130 1.99 -4.31 9.04
CA LEU A 130 2.84 -4.09 10.22
C LEU A 130 4.20 -4.77 10.05
N THR A 131 4.21 -6.01 9.55
CA THR A 131 5.42 -6.79 9.30
C THR A 131 6.32 -6.08 8.29
N ALA A 132 5.76 -5.70 7.13
CA ALA A 132 6.52 -5.04 6.08
C ALA A 132 7.09 -3.68 6.53
N TYR A 133 6.30 -2.86 7.22
CA TYR A 133 6.79 -1.56 7.72
C TYR A 133 7.81 -1.70 8.84
N LYS A 134 7.68 -2.69 9.74
CA LYS A 134 8.72 -2.95 10.76
C LYS A 134 10.04 -3.36 10.13
N SER A 135 10.02 -4.32 9.19
CA SER A 135 11.22 -4.71 8.46
C SER A 135 11.85 -3.54 7.71
N ALA A 136 11.04 -2.70 7.06
CA ALA A 136 11.54 -1.48 6.43
C ALA A 136 12.14 -0.50 7.45
N GLN A 137 11.54 -0.35 8.63
CA GLN A 137 11.97 0.59 9.67
C GLN A 137 13.30 0.15 10.29
N ASP A 138 13.47 -1.15 10.53
CA ASP A 138 14.70 -1.71 11.10
C ASP A 138 15.89 -1.45 10.17
N ILE A 139 15.73 -1.72 8.86
CA ILE A 139 16.74 -1.44 7.85
C ILE A 139 16.97 0.07 7.73
N ALA A 140 15.91 0.88 7.68
CA ALA A 140 16.04 2.33 7.57
C ALA A 140 16.77 2.96 8.77
N ASN A 141 16.58 2.41 9.98
CA ASN A 141 17.26 2.87 11.18
C ASN A 141 18.75 2.50 11.18
N ALA A 142 19.11 1.35 10.61
CA ALA A 142 20.48 0.87 10.54
C ALA A 142 21.29 1.49 9.39
N GLU A 143 20.67 1.69 8.22
CA GLU A 143 21.38 1.98 6.97
C GLU A 143 21.11 3.38 6.40
N LEU A 144 20.04 4.07 6.81
CA LEU A 144 19.66 5.37 6.24
C LEU A 144 19.75 6.51 7.25
N ALA A 145 20.25 7.67 6.83
CA ALA A 145 20.26 8.87 7.67
C ALA A 145 18.83 9.27 8.12
N PRO A 146 18.65 9.87 9.31
CA PRO A 146 17.33 10.32 9.78
C PRO A 146 16.61 11.26 8.80
N THR A 147 17.35 12.08 8.07
CA THR A 147 16.83 13.03 7.06
C THR A 147 16.61 12.40 5.68
N HIS A 148 16.86 11.09 5.52
CA HIS A 148 16.76 10.42 4.24
C HIS A 148 15.30 10.38 3.74
N PRO A 149 14.98 10.82 2.50
CA PRO A 149 13.60 10.95 2.04
C PRO A 149 12.76 9.66 2.11
N ILE A 150 13.36 8.50 1.83
CA ILE A 150 12.66 7.21 1.90
C ILE A 150 12.31 6.87 3.36
N ARG A 151 13.20 7.18 4.31
CA ARG A 151 12.98 6.95 5.75
C ARG A 151 11.87 7.86 6.28
N LEU A 152 11.89 9.15 5.91
CA LEU A 152 10.82 10.09 6.24
C LEU A 152 9.48 9.62 5.67
N GLY A 153 9.46 9.20 4.41
CA GLY A 153 8.26 8.70 3.74
C GLY A 153 7.72 7.41 4.35
N LEU A 154 8.61 6.51 4.82
CA LEU A 154 8.21 5.30 5.56
C LEU A 154 7.51 5.68 6.87
N ALA A 155 8.12 6.54 7.68
CA ALA A 155 7.56 6.95 8.96
C ALA A 155 6.21 7.65 8.83
N LEU A 156 6.05 8.51 7.81
CA LEU A 156 4.77 9.12 7.47
C LEU A 156 3.71 8.04 7.19
N ASN A 157 3.99 7.10 6.29
CA ASN A 157 3.00 6.08 5.93
C ASN A 157 2.72 5.10 7.08
N PHE A 158 3.72 4.82 7.91
CA PHE A 158 3.57 3.95 9.06
C PHE A 158 2.77 4.63 10.20
N SER A 159 2.91 5.96 10.38
CA SER A 159 2.06 6.69 11.32
C SER A 159 0.60 6.72 10.85
N VAL A 160 0.36 6.93 9.55
CA VAL A 160 -0.98 6.81 8.94
C VAL A 160 -1.57 5.42 9.18
N PHE A 161 -0.79 4.35 9.05
CA PHE A 161 -1.25 2.99 9.36
C PHE A 161 -1.71 2.83 10.82
N TYR A 162 -0.90 3.30 11.78
CA TYR A 162 -1.28 3.25 13.19
C TYR A 162 -2.58 4.01 13.46
N TYR A 163 -2.77 5.16 12.81
CA TYR A 163 -3.96 5.98 12.97
C TYR A 163 -5.19 5.35 12.30
N GLU A 164 -5.13 5.11 10.99
CA GLU A 164 -6.30 4.75 10.18
C GLU A 164 -6.68 3.27 10.28
N ILE A 165 -5.71 2.36 10.42
CA ILE A 165 -5.98 0.91 10.38
C ILE A 165 -6.02 0.30 11.77
N LEU A 166 -5.05 0.63 12.63
CA LEU A 166 -4.95 0.09 13.99
C LEU A 166 -5.68 0.92 15.04
N ASN A 167 -6.30 2.05 14.65
CA ASN A 167 -7.01 2.95 15.55
C ASN A 167 -6.19 3.30 16.82
N SER A 168 -4.90 3.55 16.64
CA SER A 168 -3.91 3.77 17.69
C SER A 168 -3.26 5.15 17.54
N PRO A 169 -4.01 6.25 17.76
CA PRO A 169 -3.55 7.61 17.49
C PRO A 169 -2.32 8.02 18.31
N ASP A 170 -2.19 7.55 19.55
CA ASP A 170 -1.03 7.83 20.39
C ASP A 170 0.26 7.30 19.76
N ARG A 171 0.24 6.06 19.27
CA ARG A 171 1.38 5.44 18.57
C ARG A 171 1.70 6.15 17.26
N ALA A 172 0.68 6.56 16.52
CA ALA A 172 0.87 7.35 15.30
C ALA A 172 1.59 8.67 15.59
N CYS A 173 1.18 9.37 16.64
CA CYS A 173 1.78 10.63 17.07
C CYS A 173 3.22 10.45 17.56
N THR A 174 3.50 9.42 18.38
CA THR A 174 4.86 9.10 18.81
C THR A 174 5.78 8.83 17.62
N LEU A 175 5.32 8.03 16.65
CA LEU A 175 6.13 7.69 15.48
C LEU A 175 6.38 8.93 14.60
N ALA A 176 5.37 9.77 14.38
CA ALA A 176 5.54 11.00 13.61
C ALA A 176 6.51 11.99 14.28
N LYS A 177 6.49 12.09 15.61
CA LYS A 177 7.37 12.98 16.39
C LYS A 177 8.82 12.50 16.47
N GLN A 178 9.09 11.21 16.32
CA GLN A 178 10.47 10.68 16.32
C GLN A 178 11.25 11.01 15.04
N VAL A 179 10.57 11.55 14.03
CA VAL A 179 11.11 11.75 12.68
C VAL A 179 11.24 13.24 12.31
N GLY A 180 10.61 14.14 13.08
CA GLY A 180 10.80 15.59 13.01
C GLY A 180 11.80 16.06 14.06
#